data_AF-A0A9Q9HWA4-F1
#
_entry.id   AF-A0A9Q9HWA4-F1
#
_cell.length_a   1.000
_cell.length_b   1.000
_cell.length_c   1.000
_cell.angle_alpha   90.00
_cell.angle_beta   90.00
_cell.angle_gamma   90.00
#
_symmetry.space_group_name_H-M   'P 1'
#
loop_
_entity.id
_entity.type
_entity.pdbx_description
1 polymer ?
#
loop_
_entity_poly.entity_id
_entity_poly.type
_entity_poly.pdbx_seq_one_letter_code
_entity_poly.pdbx_strand_id
1 'polypeptide(L)'
;MRLPKSLRSPDQDVLDAFMSLRKSVFADGKNWRVWLSCRSDLDQYDHLDAYYIIAFDPATGEALAGARLLRTDRGGRHPGRSEMTYMVRDAVRGMLPGLPADLCDEEPPCDPAVWELTRFASNGAAGAGQLVLQRLRTFLQELGGERFVFLSPPVVARLAKSSGFANVVPLGPLRGDQNGKYRVYSADVPQPGSSEA
;
A
#
# COMPACT_ATOMS: atom_id res chain seq x y z
N MET A 1 23.99 -8.30 4.45
CA MET A 1 24.74 -8.01 5.69
C MET A 1 24.01 -6.91 6.43
N ARG A 2 23.47 -7.14 7.63
CA ARG A 2 22.81 -6.09 8.42
C ARG A 2 23.89 -5.18 9.01
N LEU A 3 23.76 -3.86 8.87
CA LEU A 3 24.71 -2.90 9.45
C LEU A 3 24.75 -3.05 10.99
N PRO A 4 25.92 -2.84 11.63
CA PRO A 4 26.03 -2.70 13.08
C PRO A 4 25.06 -1.62 13.59
N LYS A 5 24.42 -1.82 14.75
CA LYS A 5 23.46 -0.85 15.32
C LYS A 5 24.03 0.57 15.43
N SER A 6 25.32 0.70 15.73
CA SER A 6 26.03 1.99 15.83
C SER A 6 26.15 2.76 14.51
N LEU A 7 25.88 2.12 13.37
CA LEU A 7 25.99 2.71 12.03
C LEU A 7 24.61 2.89 11.36
N ARG A 8 23.52 2.67 12.09
CA ARG A 8 22.15 2.83 11.56
C ARG A 8 21.60 4.20 11.90
N SER A 9 20.89 4.80 10.94
CA SER A 9 20.04 5.95 11.24
C SER A 9 18.76 5.48 11.96
N PRO A 10 18.10 6.36 12.74
CA PRO A 10 16.78 6.09 13.29
C PRO A 10 15.77 5.62 12.20
N ASP A 11 15.84 6.21 11.01
CA ASP A 11 14.97 5.84 9.89
C ASP A 11 15.20 4.40 9.43
N GLN A 12 16.45 3.92 9.46
CA GLN A 12 16.77 2.54 9.12
C GLN A 12 16.18 1.55 10.15
N ASP A 13 16.19 1.91 11.44
CA ASP A 13 15.59 1.06 12.48
C ASP A 13 14.07 1.01 12.35
N VAL A 14 13.42 2.14 12.04
CA VAL A 14 11.97 2.20 11.76
C VAL A 14 11.61 1.34 10.54
N LEU A 15 12.39 1.45 9.46
CA LEU A 15 12.17 0.67 8.24
C LEU A 15 12.38 -0.82 8.49
N ASP A 16 13.46 -1.21 9.17
CA ASP A 16 13.76 -2.60 9.54
C ASP A 16 12.62 -3.21 10.40
N ALA A 17 12.05 -2.43 11.32
CA ALA A 17 10.92 -2.83 12.14
C ALA A 17 9.67 -3.07 11.28
N PHE A 18 9.38 -2.16 10.34
CA PHE A 18 8.25 -2.34 9.41
C PHE A 18 8.45 -3.54 8.48
N MET A 19 9.66 -3.78 7.96
CA MET A 19 9.99 -4.96 7.16
C MET A 19 9.73 -6.26 7.94
N SER A 20 10.08 -6.27 9.23
CA SER A 20 9.82 -7.42 10.12
C SER A 20 8.32 -7.65 10.35
N LEU A 21 7.54 -6.59 10.60
CA LEU A 21 6.08 -6.67 10.70
C LEU A 21 5.44 -7.13 9.39
N ARG A 22 5.88 -6.58 8.26
CA ARG A 22 5.39 -6.91 6.94
C ARG A 22 5.58 -8.39 6.64
N LYS A 23 6.76 -8.92 6.98
CA LYS A 23 7.05 -10.34 6.86
C LYS A 23 6.06 -11.20 7.67
N SER A 24 5.83 -10.87 8.95
CA SER A 24 4.93 -11.68 9.79
C SER A 24 3.47 -11.66 9.29
N VAL A 25 3.01 -10.53 8.76
CA VAL A 25 1.64 -10.40 8.24
C VAL A 25 1.45 -11.13 6.91
N PHE A 26 2.39 -11.01 5.97
CA PHE A 26 2.20 -11.49 4.60
C PHE A 26 2.89 -12.82 4.27
N ALA A 27 4.01 -13.16 4.92
CA ALA A 27 4.67 -14.44 4.72
C ALA A 27 4.11 -15.52 5.66
N ASP A 28 3.83 -15.15 6.92
CA ASP A 28 3.46 -16.11 7.96
C ASP A 28 1.94 -16.14 8.22
N GLY A 29 1.24 -15.01 8.06
CA GLY A 29 -0.16 -14.85 8.47
C GLY A 29 -1.24 -15.07 7.42
N LYS A 30 -0.92 -15.00 6.11
CA LYS A 30 -1.89 -15.16 5.02
C LYS A 30 -1.26 -15.89 3.85
N ASN A 31 -1.99 -16.84 3.25
CA ASN A 31 -1.60 -17.56 2.04
C ASN A 31 -1.55 -16.66 0.78
N TRP A 32 -1.37 -15.35 0.94
CA TRP A 32 -1.16 -14.37 -0.12
C TRP A 32 0.28 -14.50 -0.64
N ARG A 33 0.59 -15.68 -1.18
CA ARG A 33 1.90 -16.06 -1.73
C ARG A 33 2.17 -15.46 -3.10
N VAL A 34 1.39 -14.48 -3.51
CA VAL A 34 1.59 -13.84 -4.80
C VAL A 34 2.75 -12.85 -4.61
N TRP A 35 3.94 -13.25 -5.05
CA TRP A 35 5.16 -12.43 -5.29
C TRP A 35 6.30 -12.44 -4.28
N LEU A 36 6.29 -13.28 -3.26
CA LEU A 36 7.51 -13.50 -2.45
C LEU A 36 8.46 -14.47 -3.18
N SER A 37 9.08 -14.04 -4.29
CA SER A 37 10.16 -14.81 -4.93
C SER A 37 11.51 -14.62 -4.24
N CYS A 38 11.57 -13.97 -3.08
CA CYS A 38 12.80 -13.81 -2.34
C CYS A 38 12.62 -14.20 -0.88
N ARG A 39 13.68 -14.79 -0.33
CA ARG A 39 13.84 -15.07 1.10
C ARG A 39 13.87 -13.78 1.95
N SER A 40 13.89 -12.62 1.30
CA SER A 40 13.67 -11.28 1.85
C SER A 40 12.21 -10.88 1.66
N ASP A 41 11.66 -10.16 2.63
CA ASP A 41 10.33 -9.55 2.59
C ASP A 41 10.18 -8.43 1.54
N LEU A 42 11.29 -8.04 0.90
CA LEU A 42 11.34 -7.07 -0.20
C LEU A 42 10.69 -7.60 -1.47
N ASP A 43 10.12 -6.74 -2.31
CA ASP A 43 9.66 -7.09 -3.66
C ASP A 43 10.09 -6.03 -4.69
N GLN A 44 9.74 -6.24 -5.96
CA GLN A 44 10.11 -5.36 -7.08
C GLN A 44 9.57 -3.92 -6.99
N TYR A 45 8.65 -3.65 -6.06
CA TYR A 45 8.07 -2.33 -5.80
C TYR A 45 8.71 -1.64 -4.58
N ASP A 46 9.60 -2.31 -3.84
CA ASP A 46 10.45 -1.67 -2.83
C ASP A 46 11.60 -0.93 -3.53
N HIS A 47 11.25 0.19 -4.16
CA HIS A 47 12.15 1.02 -4.95
C HIS A 47 12.48 2.32 -4.21
N LEU A 48 13.49 3.06 -4.69
CA LEU A 48 14.00 4.29 -4.04
C LEU A 48 12.98 5.44 -3.96
N ASP A 49 11.97 5.42 -4.82
CA ASP A 49 10.86 6.38 -4.89
C ASP A 49 9.61 5.91 -4.12
N ALA A 50 9.69 4.77 -3.41
CA ALA A 50 8.63 4.30 -2.56
C ALA A 50 8.62 5.05 -1.22
N TYR A 51 7.44 5.48 -0.80
CA TYR A 51 7.24 6.10 0.50
C TYR A 51 6.65 5.08 1.47
N TYR A 52 7.07 5.14 2.73
CA TYR A 52 6.55 4.30 3.79
C TYR A 52 5.97 5.15 4.90
N ILE A 53 4.76 4.81 5.33
CA ILE A 53 4.12 5.44 6.50
C ILE A 53 4.03 4.37 7.56
N ILE A 54 4.72 4.58 8.67
CA ILE A 54 4.94 3.56 9.70
C ILE A 54 4.53 4.15 11.05
N ALA A 55 3.62 3.48 11.74
CA ALA A 55 3.37 3.70 13.16
C ALA A 55 4.41 2.91 13.94
N PHE A 56 5.36 3.61 14.55
CA PHE A 56 6.51 3.03 15.26
C PHE A 56 6.43 3.35 16.75
N ASP A 57 6.68 2.35 17.58
CA ASP A 57 6.80 2.51 19.03
C ASP A 57 8.29 2.61 19.41
N PRO A 58 8.79 3.80 19.79
CA PRO A 58 10.19 3.97 20.16
C PRO A 58 10.56 3.30 21.48
N ALA A 59 9.61 2.96 22.35
CA ALA A 59 9.90 2.29 23.62
C ALA A 59 10.23 0.81 23.42
N THR A 60 9.54 0.15 22.48
CA THR A 60 9.74 -1.26 22.13
C THR A 60 10.66 -1.45 20.91
N GLY A 61 10.78 -0.43 20.07
CA GLY A 61 11.47 -0.52 18.78
C GLY A 61 10.67 -1.28 17.71
N GLU A 62 9.35 -1.42 17.90
CA GLU A 62 8.49 -2.20 17.01
C GLU A 62 7.64 -1.31 16.09
N ALA A 63 7.39 -1.82 14.89
CA ALA A 63 6.35 -1.28 14.02
C ALA A 63 4.99 -1.86 14.44
N LEU A 64 4.02 -0.99 14.72
CA LEU A 64 2.66 -1.36 15.10
C LEU A 64 1.76 -1.52 13.86
N ALA A 65 1.97 -0.68 12.87
CA ALA A 65 1.33 -0.74 11.57
C ALA A 65 2.16 0.01 10.52
N GLY A 66 1.91 -0.24 9.25
CA GLY A 66 2.46 0.59 8.19
C GLY A 66 1.94 0.24 6.80
N ALA A 67 2.29 1.07 5.83
CA ALA A 67 1.95 0.89 4.43
C ALA A 67 3.03 1.47 3.51
N ARG A 68 3.07 0.99 2.27
CA ARG A 68 3.90 1.52 1.19
C ARG A 68 3.04 2.30 0.20
N LEU A 69 3.58 3.40 -0.31
CA LEU A 69 2.98 4.27 -1.32
C LEU A 69 3.88 4.37 -2.55
N LEU A 70 3.26 4.30 -3.73
CA LEU A 70 3.88 4.58 -5.02
C LEU A 70 2.98 5.50 -5.83
N ARG A 71 3.54 6.38 -6.66
CA ARG A 71 2.76 7.17 -7.61
C ARG A 71 2.31 6.33 -8.80
N THR A 72 1.12 6.60 -9.32
CA THR A 72 0.56 5.82 -10.44
C THR A 72 1.07 6.25 -11.81
N ASP A 73 1.67 7.44 -11.93
CA ASP A 73 2.33 7.90 -13.16
C ASP A 73 3.76 7.38 -13.34
N ARG A 74 4.25 6.56 -12.39
CA ARG A 74 5.50 5.83 -12.54
C ARG A 74 5.50 4.97 -13.80
N GLY A 75 6.58 5.03 -14.57
CA GLY A 75 6.72 4.34 -15.85
C GLY A 75 5.97 5.02 -17.00
N GLY A 76 5.30 6.15 -16.74
CA GLY A 76 4.61 6.95 -17.73
C GLY A 76 3.33 6.33 -18.28
N ARG A 77 2.72 7.01 -19.25
CA ARG A 77 1.44 6.59 -19.84
C ARG A 77 1.58 5.33 -20.70
N HIS A 78 2.70 5.16 -21.40
CA HIS A 78 2.97 4.04 -22.30
C HIS A 78 4.24 3.30 -21.91
N PRO A 79 4.25 2.63 -20.74
CA PRO A 79 5.40 1.85 -20.31
C PRO A 79 5.66 0.72 -21.31
N GLY A 80 6.94 0.47 -21.62
CA GLY A 80 7.35 -0.69 -22.39
C GLY A 80 6.86 -2.01 -21.77
N ARG A 81 6.77 -3.07 -22.56
CA ARG A 81 6.22 -4.38 -22.11
C ARG A 81 6.88 -4.97 -20.86
N SER A 82 8.14 -4.61 -20.61
CA SER A 82 8.92 -5.08 -19.46
C SER A 82 9.15 -4.00 -18.40
N GLU A 83 8.62 -2.80 -18.60
CA GLU A 83 8.76 -1.70 -17.65
C GLU A 83 7.70 -1.80 -16.55
N MET A 84 8.18 -1.85 -15.31
CA MET A 84 7.32 -1.92 -14.12
C MET A 84 6.74 -0.55 -13.79
N THR A 85 5.46 -0.53 -13.45
CA THR A 85 4.76 0.68 -13.01
C THR A 85 4.49 0.58 -11.51
N TYR A 86 3.28 0.17 -11.14
CA TYR A 86 2.83 -0.11 -9.79
C TYR A 86 1.97 -1.39 -9.81
N MET A 87 1.71 -1.99 -8.64
CA MET A 87 1.29 -3.39 -8.55
C MET A 87 -0.03 -3.69 -9.27
N VAL A 88 -1.07 -2.88 -9.07
CA VAL A 88 -2.39 -3.07 -9.70
C VAL A 88 -2.30 -2.94 -11.22
N ARG A 89 -1.57 -1.94 -11.74
CA ARG A 89 -1.43 -1.77 -13.20
C ARG A 89 -0.62 -2.89 -13.84
N ASP A 90 0.46 -3.31 -13.19
CA ASP A 90 1.27 -4.43 -13.68
C ASP A 90 0.50 -5.77 -13.61
N ALA A 91 -0.37 -5.95 -12.61
CA ALA A 91 -1.29 -7.10 -12.56
C ALA A 91 -2.27 -7.09 -13.73
N VAL A 92 -2.93 -5.95 -14.01
CA VAL A 92 -3.86 -5.81 -15.14
C VAL A 92 -3.17 -6.01 -16.49
N ARG A 93 -1.88 -5.66 -16.59
CA ARG A 93 -1.03 -5.93 -17.76
C ARG A 93 -0.58 -7.39 -17.89
N GLY A 94 -0.97 -8.27 -16.94
CA GLY A 94 -0.58 -9.68 -16.93
C GLY A 94 0.89 -9.93 -16.56
N MET A 95 1.59 -8.93 -16.00
CA MET A 95 3.01 -9.05 -15.63
C MET A 95 3.23 -9.77 -14.30
N LEU A 96 2.16 -9.96 -13.53
CA LEU A 96 2.18 -10.59 -12.21
C LEU A 96 1.47 -11.96 -12.24
N PRO A 97 2.13 -13.06 -12.66
CA PRO A 97 1.60 -14.44 -12.64
C PRO A 97 0.99 -14.95 -11.30
N GLY A 98 -0.33 -14.84 -11.13
CA GLY A 98 -1.03 -15.23 -9.89
C GLY A 98 -1.89 -14.12 -9.31
N LEU A 99 -1.76 -12.90 -9.83
CA LEU A 99 -2.84 -11.92 -9.81
C LEU A 99 -3.59 -11.99 -11.14
N PRO A 100 -4.93 -11.94 -11.12
CA PRO A 100 -5.69 -11.94 -12.36
C PRO A 100 -5.52 -10.61 -13.11
N ALA A 101 -5.68 -10.63 -14.43
CA ALA A 101 -5.55 -9.43 -15.27
C ALA A 101 -6.83 -8.55 -15.28
N ASP A 102 -7.95 -9.09 -14.81
CA ASP A 102 -9.26 -8.43 -14.74
C ASP A 102 -9.58 -7.98 -13.30
N LEU A 103 -8.62 -7.30 -12.68
CA LEU A 103 -8.75 -6.71 -11.34
C LEU A 103 -9.53 -5.39 -11.32
N CYS A 104 -9.55 -4.68 -12.43
CA CYS A 104 -10.26 -3.43 -12.64
C CYS A 104 -11.18 -3.56 -13.85
N ASP A 105 -12.34 -2.89 -13.81
CA ASP A 105 -13.29 -2.82 -14.93
C ASP A 105 -12.76 -1.90 -16.05
N GLU A 106 -11.93 -0.91 -15.68
CA GLU A 106 -11.29 0.05 -16.57
C GLU A 106 -9.75 0.01 -16.42
N GLU A 107 -9.04 0.70 -17.32
CA GLU A 107 -7.58 0.82 -17.21
C GLU A 107 -7.18 1.48 -15.88
N PRO A 108 -6.26 0.88 -15.10
CA PRO A 108 -5.78 1.49 -13.86
C PRO A 108 -5.20 2.89 -14.08
N PRO A 109 -5.34 3.81 -13.11
CA PRO A 109 -4.94 5.20 -13.26
C PRO A 109 -3.45 5.37 -13.60
N CYS A 110 -3.12 6.45 -14.29
CA CYS A 110 -1.76 6.88 -14.57
C CYS A 110 -1.70 8.40 -14.42
N ASP A 111 -1.65 8.86 -13.17
CA ASP A 111 -1.84 10.27 -12.84
C ASP A 111 -0.91 10.70 -11.67
N PRO A 112 -0.24 11.86 -11.77
CA PRO A 112 0.66 12.36 -10.72
C PRO A 112 -0.04 12.65 -9.38
N ALA A 113 -1.36 12.91 -9.39
CA ALA A 113 -2.18 13.12 -8.21
C ALA A 113 -2.78 11.82 -7.64
N VAL A 114 -2.54 10.67 -8.27
CA VAL A 114 -3.08 9.38 -7.85
C VAL A 114 -1.96 8.44 -7.41
N TRP A 115 -2.15 7.83 -6.24
CA TRP A 115 -1.18 6.94 -5.59
C TRP A 115 -1.70 5.52 -5.45
N GLU A 116 -0.80 4.54 -5.35
CA GLU A 116 -1.11 3.17 -4.95
C GLU A 116 -0.66 2.95 -3.51
N LEU A 117 -1.56 2.44 -2.66
CA LEU A 117 -1.26 1.93 -1.33
C LEU A 117 -1.12 0.41 -1.38
N THR A 118 0.06 -0.09 -1.05
CA THR A 118 0.35 -1.53 -0.91
C THR A 118 0.91 -1.87 0.47
N ARG A 119 1.01 -3.18 0.76
CA ARG A 119 1.66 -3.71 1.97
C ARG A 119 1.13 -3.13 3.29
N PHE A 120 -0.16 -2.84 3.37
CA PHE A 120 -0.81 -2.45 4.62
C PHE A 120 -0.72 -3.59 5.65
N ALA A 121 0.11 -3.40 6.67
CA ALA A 121 0.38 -4.37 7.73
C ALA A 121 0.06 -3.78 9.11
N SER A 122 -0.39 -4.62 10.03
CA SER A 122 -0.61 -4.24 11.44
C SER A 122 -0.42 -5.44 12.35
N ASN A 123 0.15 -5.22 13.53
CA ASN A 123 0.28 -6.22 14.59
C ASN A 123 -0.99 -6.36 15.46
N GLY A 124 -2.04 -5.61 15.16
CA GLY A 124 -3.30 -5.61 15.92
C GLY A 124 -3.35 -4.60 17.07
N ALA A 125 -2.30 -3.80 17.30
CA ALA A 125 -2.34 -2.71 18.26
C ALA A 125 -3.50 -1.75 17.95
N ALA A 126 -4.31 -1.47 18.97
CA ALA A 126 -5.52 -0.67 18.82
C ALA A 126 -5.20 0.71 18.23
N GLY A 127 -5.92 1.10 17.19
CA GLY A 127 -5.77 2.40 16.53
C GLY A 127 -4.54 2.55 15.61
N ALA A 128 -3.54 1.66 15.66
CA ALA A 128 -2.30 1.81 14.87
C ALA A 128 -2.56 1.87 13.35
N GLY A 129 -3.42 1.00 12.83
CA GLY A 129 -3.81 1.03 11.41
C GLY A 129 -4.59 2.28 11.02
N GLN A 130 -5.41 2.81 11.93
CA GLN A 130 -6.14 4.06 11.72
C GLN A 130 -5.18 5.25 11.69
N LEU A 131 -4.19 5.27 12.59
CA LEU A 131 -3.13 6.29 12.63
C LEU A 131 -2.34 6.33 11.33
N VAL A 132 -1.92 5.17 10.80
CA VAL A 132 -1.24 5.07 9.50
C VAL A 132 -2.08 5.70 8.39
N LEU A 133 -3.37 5.38 8.33
CA LEU A 133 -4.27 5.91 7.30
C LEU A 133 -4.57 7.40 7.48
N GLN A 134 -4.67 7.90 8.70
CA GLN A 134 -4.80 9.33 8.98
C GLN A 134 -3.55 10.08 8.53
N ARG A 135 -2.36 9.53 8.81
CA ARG A 135 -1.11 10.18 8.40
C ARG A 135 -0.89 10.10 6.89
N LEU A 136 -1.32 9.01 6.27
CA LEU A 136 -1.40 8.87 4.81
C LEU A 136 -2.26 9.96 4.19
N ARG A 137 -3.44 10.23 4.75
CA ARG A 137 -4.31 11.30 4.24
C ARG A 137 -3.59 12.64 4.22
N THR A 138 -2.98 13.02 5.35
CA THR A 138 -2.26 14.30 5.45
C THR A 138 -1.04 14.34 4.54
N PHE A 139 -0.28 13.25 4.44
CA PHE A 139 0.85 13.14 3.53
C PHE A 139 0.43 13.30 2.05
N LEU A 140 -0.67 12.67 1.64
CA LEU A 140 -1.18 12.84 0.28
C LEU A 140 -1.67 14.27 0.03
N GLN A 141 -2.37 14.90 0.99
CA GLN A 141 -2.77 16.31 0.88
C GLN A 141 -1.56 17.24 0.69
N GLU A 142 -0.48 17.05 1.47
CA GLU A 142 0.77 17.82 1.38
C GLU A 142 1.42 17.70 -0.01
N LEU A 143 1.23 16.57 -0.69
CA LEU A 143 1.76 16.32 -2.04
C LEU A 143 0.76 16.60 -3.18
N GLY A 144 -0.41 17.17 -2.88
CA GLY A 144 -1.46 17.41 -3.88
C GLY A 144 -2.09 16.11 -4.43
N GLY A 145 -2.02 15.02 -3.67
CA GLY A 145 -2.68 13.77 -4.00
C GLY A 145 -4.19 13.89 -3.82
N GLU A 146 -4.94 13.52 -4.85
CA GLU A 146 -6.40 13.60 -4.89
C GLU A 146 -7.07 12.26 -4.57
N ARG A 147 -6.37 11.16 -4.84
CA ARG A 147 -6.91 9.80 -4.71
C ARG A 147 -5.81 8.79 -4.47
N PHE A 148 -6.17 7.66 -3.89
CA PHE A 148 -5.34 6.47 -3.95
C PHE A 148 -6.13 5.22 -4.32
N VAL A 149 -5.43 4.22 -4.86
CA VAL A 149 -5.93 2.90 -5.18
C VAL A 149 -5.26 1.84 -4.32
N PHE A 150 -5.99 0.78 -3.99
CA PHE A 150 -5.47 -0.29 -3.14
C PHE A 150 -6.20 -1.61 -3.36
N LEU A 151 -5.43 -2.69 -3.52
CA LEU A 151 -5.94 -4.06 -3.55
C LEU A 151 -6.05 -4.58 -2.11
N SER A 152 -7.27 -4.82 -1.61
CA SER A 152 -7.45 -5.23 -0.22
C SER A 152 -8.73 -6.03 0.06
N PRO A 153 -8.82 -6.68 1.23
CA PRO A 153 -10.09 -7.19 1.72
C PRO A 153 -11.06 -6.05 2.08
N PRO A 154 -12.38 -6.27 2.02
CA PRO A 154 -13.39 -5.23 2.32
C PRO A 154 -13.25 -4.54 3.69
N VAL A 155 -12.63 -5.18 4.67
CA VAL A 155 -12.38 -4.58 5.99
C VAL A 155 -11.46 -3.35 5.91
N VAL A 156 -10.46 -3.35 5.02
CA VAL A 156 -9.53 -2.22 4.87
C VAL A 156 -10.24 -1.03 4.22
N ALA A 157 -11.16 -1.26 3.29
CA ALA A 157 -12.00 -0.21 2.72
C ALA A 157 -12.89 0.47 3.78
N ARG A 158 -13.45 -0.31 4.72
CA ARG A 158 -14.20 0.25 5.85
C ARG A 158 -13.30 1.09 6.76
N LEU A 159 -12.08 0.59 7.03
CA LEU A 159 -11.10 1.31 7.83
C LEU A 159 -10.71 2.64 7.16
N ALA A 160 -10.44 2.65 5.85
CA ALA A 160 -10.18 3.87 5.09
C ALA A 160 -11.33 4.89 5.23
N LYS A 161 -12.59 4.45 5.08
CA LYS A 161 -13.75 5.31 5.31
C LYS A 161 -13.76 5.89 6.73
N SER A 162 -13.51 5.07 7.76
CA SER A 162 -13.46 5.54 9.15
C SER A 162 -12.25 6.44 9.47
N SER A 163 -11.19 6.37 8.66
CA SER A 163 -10.04 7.27 8.72
C SER A 163 -10.28 8.60 7.98
N GLY A 164 -11.48 8.79 7.44
CA GLY A 164 -11.93 10.05 6.83
C GLY A 164 -11.46 10.25 5.39
N PHE A 165 -11.34 9.17 4.62
CA PHE A 165 -11.33 9.22 3.15
C PHE A 165 -12.76 9.22 2.60
N ALA A 166 -12.97 9.90 1.47
CA ALA A 166 -14.26 10.00 0.80
C ALA A 166 -14.36 8.99 -0.37
N ASN A 167 -15.58 8.78 -0.87
CA ASN A 167 -15.86 8.01 -2.08
C ASN A 167 -15.08 6.68 -2.19
N VAL A 168 -15.06 5.89 -1.10
CA VAL A 168 -14.39 4.59 -1.11
C VAL A 168 -15.20 3.60 -1.95
N VAL A 169 -14.80 3.41 -3.20
CA VAL A 169 -15.55 2.63 -4.21
C VAL A 169 -14.71 1.50 -4.78
N PRO A 170 -15.32 0.36 -5.16
CA PRO A 170 -14.61 -0.66 -5.92
C PRO A 170 -14.27 -0.17 -7.32
N LEU A 171 -13.12 -0.58 -7.85
CA LEU A 171 -12.74 -0.36 -9.26
C LEU A 171 -12.90 -1.62 -10.12
N GLY A 172 -13.33 -2.72 -9.51
CA GLY A 172 -13.45 -4.00 -10.20
C GLY A 172 -14.04 -5.10 -9.32
N PRO A 173 -14.06 -6.34 -9.84
CA PRO A 173 -14.80 -7.44 -9.25
C PRO A 173 -14.21 -7.92 -7.93
N LEU A 174 -15.08 -8.50 -7.08
CA LEU A 174 -14.67 -9.19 -5.87
C LEU A 174 -14.06 -10.54 -6.22
N ARG A 175 -12.79 -10.73 -5.87
CA ARG A 175 -12.01 -11.95 -6.09
C ARG A 175 -11.74 -12.65 -4.76
N GLY A 176 -11.17 -13.85 -4.86
CA GLY A 176 -10.85 -14.72 -3.73
C GLY A 176 -11.94 -15.73 -3.44
N ASP A 177 -11.68 -16.56 -2.44
CA ASP A 177 -12.51 -17.70 -2.05
C ASP A 177 -12.98 -17.55 -0.59
N GLN A 178 -13.29 -18.67 0.05
CA GLN A 178 -13.72 -18.76 1.44
C GLN A 178 -12.63 -18.30 2.42
N ASN A 179 -11.35 -18.37 2.02
CA ASN A 179 -10.19 -18.06 2.85
C ASN A 179 -9.80 -16.58 2.80
N GLY A 180 -10.40 -15.79 1.91
CA GLY A 180 -10.21 -14.35 1.87
C GLY A 180 -10.67 -13.71 0.58
N LYS A 181 -11.65 -12.80 0.68
CA LYS A 181 -12.11 -11.99 -0.45
C LYS A 181 -11.35 -10.67 -0.52
N TYR A 182 -11.08 -10.21 -1.74
CA TYR A 182 -10.34 -8.97 -2.01
C TYR A 182 -10.79 -8.33 -3.33
N ARG A 183 -10.56 -7.03 -3.48
CA ARG A 183 -10.71 -6.30 -4.76
C ARG A 183 -9.92 -5.00 -4.74
N VAL A 184 -9.79 -4.38 -5.91
CA VAL A 184 -9.23 -3.03 -6.02
C VAL A 184 -10.29 -2.02 -5.59
N TYR A 185 -9.88 -1.10 -4.74
CA TYR A 185 -10.66 0.07 -4.36
C TYR A 185 -9.96 1.34 -4.80
N SER A 186 -10.75 2.37 -4.99
CA SER A 186 -10.33 3.76 -5.00
C SER A 186 -10.90 4.46 -3.77
N ALA A 187 -10.17 5.45 -3.26
CA ALA A 187 -10.65 6.36 -2.23
C ALA A 187 -10.13 7.77 -2.52
N ASP A 188 -11.02 8.74 -2.40
CA ASP A 188 -10.69 10.15 -2.58
C ASP A 188 -10.07 10.72 -1.30
N VAL A 189 -9.08 11.58 -1.48
CA VAL A 189 -8.39 12.33 -0.44
C VAL A 189 -9.08 13.70 -0.33
N PRO A 190 -9.86 13.96 0.73
CA PRO A 190 -10.54 15.24 0.88
C PRO A 190 -9.51 16.37 0.97
N GLN A 191 -9.65 17.43 0.18
CA GLN A 191 -8.70 18.55 0.20
C GLN A 191 -9.06 19.53 1.32
N PRO A 192 -8.06 20.10 2.04
CA PRO A 192 -8.32 21.14 3.02
C PRO A 192 -8.95 22.36 2.32
N GLY A 193 -10.23 22.63 2.62
CA GLY A 193 -11.01 23.72 1.99
C GLY A 193 -12.20 23.27 1.13
N SER A 194 -12.44 21.96 0.98
CA SER A 194 -13.59 21.41 0.23
C SER A 194 -14.86 21.19 1.07
N SER A 195 -15.01 21.89 2.21
CA SER A 195 -16.24 21.85 3.01
C SER A 195 -17.16 23.00 2.62
N GLU A 196 -18.34 22.62 2.10
CA GLU A 196 -19.56 23.42 1.85
C GLU A 196 -19.54 24.39 0.66
N ALA A 197 -20.02 23.88 -0.48
CA ALA A 197 -20.95 24.58 -1.36
C ALA A 197 -22.22 23.73 -1.51
#